data_AF-A0A3M1YEG5-F1
#
_entry.id   AF-A0A3M1YEG5-F1
#
_cell.length_a   1.000
_cell.length_b   1.000
_cell.length_c   1.000
_cell.angle_alpha   90.00
_cell.angle_beta   90.00
_cell.angle_gamma   90.00
#
_symmetry.space_group_name_H-M   'P 1'
#
loop_
_entity.id
_entity.type
_entity.pdbx_description
1 polymer ?
#
loop_
_entity_poly.entity_id
_entity_poly.type
_entity_poly.pdbx_seq_one_letter_code
_entity_poly.pdbx_strand_id
1 'polypeptide(L)' 'MSSDDMLDQVQHYRSIVATYEQLRQEINKLLMKYGGGTENMPAEDLQRYRKLAHERDEIASEMRWLEQQLLDDDNEV' A
#
# COMPACT_ATOMS: atom_id res chain seq x y z
N MET A 1 23.13 7.08 -8.64
CA MET A 1 22.83 7.59 -7.28
C MET A 1 24.01 7.33 -6.33
N SER A 2 24.10 8.01 -5.19
CA SER A 2 25.07 7.63 -4.14
C SER A 2 24.55 6.42 -3.35
N SER A 3 25.43 5.65 -2.71
CA SER A 3 25.00 4.53 -1.85
C SER A 3 24.05 4.94 -0.71
N ASP A 4 24.17 6.19 -0.24
CA ASP A 4 23.28 6.78 0.77
C ASP A 4 21.86 7.00 0.21
N ASP A 5 21.73 7.55 -1.00
CA ASP A 5 20.44 7.78 -1.67
C ASP A 5 19.68 6.46 -1.88
N MET A 6 20.40 5.39 -2.25
CA MET A 6 19.82 4.05 -2.45
C MET A 6 19.36 3.43 -1.13
N LEU A 7 20.12 3.61 -0.04
CA LEU A 7 19.72 3.14 1.29
C LEU A 7 18.45 3.85 1.79
N ASP A 8 18.33 5.16 1.53
CA ASP A 8 17.14 5.94 1.87
C ASP A 8 15.92 5.48 1.08
N GLN A 9 16.06 5.24 -0.24
CA GLN A 9 14.98 4.69 -1.07
C GLN A 9 14.54 3.29 -0.60
N VAL A 10 15.46 2.42 -0.22
CA VAL A 10 15.13 1.08 0.31
C VAL A 10 14.40 1.19 1.66
N GLN A 11 14.79 2.12 2.53
CA GLN A 11 14.09 2.36 3.80
C GLN A 11 12.68 2.91 3.56
N HIS A 12 12.54 3.85 2.63
CA HIS A 12 11.25 4.40 2.21
C HIS A 12 10.34 3.30 1.67
N TYR A 13 10.85 2.47 0.75
CA TYR A 13 10.13 1.35 0.19
C TYR A 13 9.61 0.38 1.27
N ARG A 14 10.47 0.02 2.24
CA ARG A 14 10.07 -0.84 3.37
C ARG A 14 8.94 -0.23 4.21
N SER A 15 8.98 1.08 4.42
CA SER A 15 7.93 1.80 5.15
C SER A 15 6.59 1.72 4.42
N ILE A 16 6.59 1.99 3.11
CA ILE A 16 5.38 1.89 2.26
C ILE A 16 4.80 0.48 2.26
N VAL A 17 5.65 -0.55 2.11
CA VAL A 17 5.21 -1.95 2.16
C VAL A 17 4.52 -2.28 3.49
N ALA A 18 5.08 -1.80 4.61
CA ALA A 18 4.45 -1.98 5.92
C ALA A 18 3.08 -1.29 6.01
N THR A 19 2.96 -0.05 5.52
CA THR A 19 1.69 0.68 5.48
C THR A 19 0.66 -0.01 4.58
N TYR A 20 1.08 -0.49 3.40
CA TYR A 20 0.22 -1.21 2.48
C TYR A 20 -0.37 -2.47 3.12
N GLU A 21 0.46 -3.28 3.80
CA GLU A 21 0.00 -4.49 4.48
C GLU A 21 -0.93 -4.17 5.66
N GLN A 22 -0.69 -3.09 6.39
CA GLN A 22 -1.61 -2.62 7.44
C GLN A 22 -2.99 -2.27 6.86
N LEU A 23 -3.04 -1.46 5.80
CA LEU A 23 -4.29 -1.09 5.12
C LEU A 23 -5.01 -2.33 4.60
N ARG A 24 -4.28 -3.27 4.00
CA ARG A 24 -4.82 -4.54 3.51
C ARG A 24 -5.42 -5.37 4.66
N GLN A 25 -4.76 -5.43 5.82
CA GLN A 25 -5.28 -6.12 7.00
C GLN A 25 -6.55 -5.45 7.55
N GLU A 26 -6.60 -4.12 7.59
CA GLU A 26 -7.80 -3.39 8.03
C GLU A 26 -8.99 -3.62 7.11
N ILE A 27 -8.76 -3.56 5.78
CA ILE A 27 -9.78 -3.88 4.79
C ILE A 27 -10.28 -5.31 4.98
N ASN A 28 -9.37 -6.29 5.15
CA ASN A 28 -9.76 -7.68 5.37
C ASN A 28 -10.58 -7.87 6.65
N LYS A 29 -10.19 -7.24 7.77
CA LYS A 29 -10.96 -7.28 9.02
C LYS A 29 -12.36 -6.71 8.83
N LEU A 30 -12.46 -5.59 8.10
CA LEU A 30 -13.73 -4.94 7.81
C LEU A 30 -14.62 -5.82 6.91
N LEU A 31 -14.07 -6.43 5.86
CA LEU A 31 -14.79 -7.36 4.99
C LEU A 31 -15.25 -8.61 5.76
N MET A 32 -14.38 -9.22 6.57
CA MET A 32 -14.69 -10.41 7.37
C MET A 32 -15.85 -10.16 8.35
N LYS A 33 -15.95 -8.95 8.92
CA LYS A 33 -17.09 -8.55 9.77
C LYS A 33 -18.44 -8.69 9.06
N TYR A 34 -18.47 -8.59 7.74
CA TYR A 34 -19.70 -8.59 6.92
C TYR A 34 -19.81 -9.77 5.96
N GLY A 35 -19.11 -10.87 6.25
CA GLY A 35 -19.18 -12.11 5.44
C GLY A 35 -18.25 -12.13 4.24
N GLY A 36 -17.20 -11.30 4.23
CA GLY A 36 -16.17 -11.28 3.19
C GLY A 36 -16.43 -10.33 2.02
N GLY A 37 -17.52 -9.56 2.06
CA GLY A 37 -17.91 -8.63 0.99
C GLY A 37 -18.51 -7.34 1.54
N THR A 38 -18.79 -6.40 0.63
CA THR A 38 -19.37 -5.09 0.97
C THR A 38 -20.90 -5.06 0.91
N GLU A 39 -21.54 -6.14 0.44
CA GLU A 39 -22.98 -6.20 0.16
C GLU A 39 -23.83 -5.95 1.42
N ASN A 40 -23.34 -6.41 2.58
CA ASN A 40 -24.01 -6.28 3.87
C ASN A 40 -23.46 -5.14 4.74
N MET A 41 -22.57 -4.29 4.21
CA MET A 41 -21.98 -3.19 4.98
C MET A 41 -22.98 -2.05 5.17
N PRO A 42 -23.18 -1.55 6.39
CA PRO A 42 -23.90 -0.30 6.60
C PRO A 42 -23.11 0.86 6.00
N ALA A 43 -23.80 1.98 5.73
CA ALA A 43 -23.24 3.11 5.01
C ALA A 43 -21.94 3.66 5.62
N GLU A 44 -21.85 3.74 6.95
CA GLU A 44 -20.65 4.22 7.66
C GLU A 44 -19.44 3.32 7.42
N ASP A 45 -19.62 2.01 7.52
CA ASP A 45 -18.54 1.05 7.28
C ASP A 45 -18.19 0.94 5.79
N LEU A 46 -19.16 1.13 4.89
CA LEU A 46 -18.90 1.23 3.46
C LEU A 46 -18.07 2.48 3.12
N GLN A 47 -18.35 3.61 3.78
CA GLN A 47 -17.54 4.82 3.64
C GLN A 47 -16.12 4.60 4.15
N ARG A 48 -15.97 3.94 5.30
CA ARG A 48 -14.66 3.56 5.85
C ARG A 48 -13.91 2.63 4.90
N TYR A 49 -14.58 1.60 4.35
CA TYR A 49 -14.00 0.70 3.37
C TYR A 49 -13.46 1.46 2.15
N ARG A 50 -14.26 2.38 1.59
CA ARG A 50 -13.86 3.19 0.43
C ARG A 50 -12.64 4.05 0.72
N LYS A 51 -12.58 4.66 1.91
CA LYS A 51 -11.42 5.45 2.33
C LYS A 51 -10.17 4.58 2.43
N LEU A 52 -10.25 3.45 3.13
CA LEU A 52 -9.11 2.52 3.25
C LEU A 52 -8.65 1.98 1.89
N ALA A 53 -9.59 1.66 1.00
CA ALA A 53 -9.27 1.18 -0.35
C ALA A 53 -8.57 2.26 -1.19
N HIS A 54 -9.01 3.51 -1.08
CA HIS A 54 -8.37 4.64 -1.74
C HIS A 54 -6.94 4.85 -1.25
N GLU A 55 -6.75 4.92 0.08
CA GLU A 55 -5.41 5.04 0.69
C GLU A 55 -4.49 3.89 0.27
N ARG A 56 -5.01 2.65 0.22
CA ARG A 56 -4.25 1.50 -0.26
C ARG A 56 -3.78 1.69 -1.71
N ASP A 57 -4.64 2.22 -2.58
CA ASP A 57 -4.32 2.40 -4.00
C ASP A 57 -3.27 3.51 -4.21
N GLU A 58 -3.32 4.57 -3.39
CA GLU A 58 -2.27 5.61 -3.36
C GLU A 58 -0.92 5.02 -2.96
N ILE A 59 -0.88 4.30 -1.83
CA ILE A 59 0.34 3.64 -1.32
C ILE A 59 0.85 2.60 -2.32
N ALA A 60 -0.03 1.84 -2.99
CA ALA A 60 0.37 0.89 -4.01
C ALA A 60 0.99 1.56 -5.25
N SER A 61 0.51 2.76 -5.60
CA SER A 61 1.06 3.53 -6.72
C SER A 61 2.46 4.05 -6.39
N GLU A 62 2.65 4.57 -5.18
CA GLU A 62 3.97 5.01 -4.69
C GLU A 62 4.95 3.83 -4.56
N MET A 63 4.48 2.68 -4.08
CA MET A 63 5.25 1.44 -4.02
C MET A 63 5.79 1.05 -5.40
N ARG A 64 4.94 0.99 -6.43
CA ARG A 64 5.35 0.63 -7.79
C ARG A 64 6.32 1.64 -8.39
N TRP A 65 6.14 2.92 -8.10
CA TRP A 65 7.05 3.95 -8.58
C TRP A 65 8.45 3.78 -7.97
N LEU A 66 8.56 3.51 -6.67
CA LEU A 66 9.84 3.22 -6.02
C LEU A 66 10.45 1.89 -6.50
N GLU A 67 9.65 0.85 -6.71
CA GLU A 67 10.14 -0.42 -7.29
C GLU A 67 10.80 -0.17 -8.65
N GLN A 68 10.19 0.65 -9.50
CA GLN A 68 10.78 1.02 -10.79
C GLN A 68 12.09 1.76 -10.62
N GLN A 69 12.16 2.77 -9.73
CA GLN A 69 13.40 3.50 -9.49
C GLN A 69 14.54 2.60 -9.01
N LEU A 70 14.26 1.72 -8.04
CA LEU A 70 15.26 0.80 -7.50
C LEU A 70 15.73 -0.23 -8.54
N LEU A 71 14.84 -0.71 -9.40
CA LEU A 71 15.17 -1.70 -10.44
C LEU A 71 15.85 -1.10 -11.66
N ASP A 72 15.51 0.13 -12.04
CA ASP A 72 16.14 0.85 -13.16
C ASP A 72 17.57 1.26 -12.78
N ASP A 73 17.81 1.67 -11.53
CA ASP A 73 19.15 1.99 -11.00
C ASP A 73 20.06 0.75 -10.94
N ASP A 74 19.52 -0.44 -10.62
CA ASP A 74 20.27 -1.70 -10.63
C ASP A 74 20.63 -2.19 -12.06
N ASN A 75 19.99 -1.65 -13.11
CA ASN A 75 20.19 -2.04 -14.51
C ASN A 75 21.03 -1.06 -15.34
N GLU A 76 21.55 0.04 -14.76
CA GLU A 76 22.56 0.87 -15.41
C GLU A 76 23.95 0.19 -15.35
N VAL A 77 24.21 -0.72 -16.31
CA VAL A 77 25.51 -1.38 -16.53
C VAL A 77 26.12 -0.99 -17.87
#